data_AF-A0A2E1ADR6-F1
#
_entry.id   AF-A0A2E1ADR6-F1
#
_cell.length_a   1.000
_cell.length_b   1.000
_cell.length_c   1.000
_cell.angle_alpha   90.00
_cell.angle_beta   90.00
_cell.angle_gamma   90.00
#
_symmetry.space_group_name_H-M   'P 1'
#
loop_
_entity.id
_entity.type
_entity.pdbx_description
1 polymer ?
#
loop_
_entity_poly.entity_id
_entity_poly.type
_entity_poly.pdbx_seq_one_letter_code
_entity_poly.pdbx_strand_id
1 'polypeptide(L)'
;MRSLNAVAAHEQFIASGTYHQFQGQTATGFIESWTQHDPGAGSRLTRIDQDARQTEGWTRLVEVLQNPEGDIERCKIQTNHSKPSARFRMMKTDYSFLDGYVQVGRTINGETQYHEIELPPNSAVRLIDYSLFWGLALRQAEQADVAERPVFVPFNRHDMEPGMVSIGTLPQITDKSTEIIGVAGRELEATRYVTLGKRVIWLDNWGVPLRINQTTGRLSTVLHDYAHR
;
A
#
# COMPACT_ATOMS: atom_id res chain seq x y z
N MET A 1 1.77 -16.66 2.61
CA MET A 1 2.03 -15.43 1.83
C MET A 1 3.21 -15.68 0.90
N ARG A 2 3.14 -15.25 -0.36
CA ARG A 2 4.30 -15.22 -1.29
C ARG A 2 5.05 -13.90 -1.14
N SER A 3 6.30 -13.84 -1.59
CA SER A 3 7.09 -12.60 -1.54
C SER A 3 8.06 -12.49 -2.71
N LEU A 4 8.52 -11.27 -3.00
CA LEU A 4 9.56 -11.00 -3.99
C LEU A 4 10.91 -11.54 -3.52
N ASN A 5 11.26 -11.25 -2.27
CA ASN A 5 12.45 -11.75 -1.61
C ASN A 5 12.04 -12.55 -0.37
N ALA A 6 12.78 -13.61 -0.07
CA ALA A 6 12.61 -14.34 1.18
C ALA A 6 12.99 -13.45 2.37
N VAL A 7 12.39 -13.72 3.54
CA VAL A 7 12.80 -13.07 4.80
C VAL A 7 14.21 -13.53 5.15
N ALA A 8 15.15 -12.58 5.25
CA ALA A 8 16.52 -12.88 5.63
C ALA A 8 16.63 -13.12 7.15
N ALA A 9 17.65 -13.88 7.56
CA ALA A 9 17.82 -14.28 8.97
C ALA A 9 18.01 -13.12 9.96
N HIS A 10 18.43 -11.95 9.49
CA HIS A 10 18.62 -10.77 10.33
C HIS A 10 17.36 -9.90 10.46
N GLU A 11 16.32 -10.18 9.66
CA GLU A 11 15.08 -9.40 9.68
C GLU A 11 14.23 -9.76 10.89
N GLN A 12 13.91 -8.77 11.73
CA GLN A 12 13.10 -8.97 12.93
C GLN A 12 11.63 -8.72 12.61
N PHE A 13 10.77 -9.69 12.93
CA PHE A 13 9.32 -9.55 12.76
C PHE A 13 8.75 -8.41 13.63
N ILE A 14 7.94 -7.55 13.01
CA ILE A 14 7.19 -6.46 13.67
C ILE A 14 5.71 -6.82 13.72
N ALA A 15 5.08 -6.99 12.54
CA ALA A 15 3.64 -7.19 12.42
C ALA A 15 3.26 -7.92 11.12
N SER A 16 2.05 -8.50 11.09
CA SER A 16 1.46 -9.10 9.89
C SER A 16 -0.06 -9.05 9.95
N GLY A 17 -0.70 -9.16 8.80
CA GLY A 17 -2.13 -9.41 8.74
C GLY A 17 -2.61 -9.74 7.33
N THR A 18 -3.90 -10.09 7.24
CA THR A 18 -4.56 -10.44 5.99
C THR A 18 -5.83 -9.63 5.85
N TYR A 19 -5.90 -8.81 4.81
CA TYR A 19 -7.10 -8.08 4.45
C TYR A 19 -8.01 -8.92 3.56
N HIS A 20 -9.29 -8.96 3.92
CA HIS A 20 -10.35 -9.51 3.08
C HIS A 20 -11.25 -8.38 2.59
N GLN A 21 -11.56 -8.39 1.29
CA GLN A 21 -12.50 -7.43 0.72
C GLN A 21 -13.90 -8.04 0.60
N PHE A 22 -14.89 -7.21 0.93
CA PHE A 22 -16.30 -7.53 0.89
C PHE A 22 -17.06 -6.47 0.10
N GLN A 23 -18.09 -6.89 -0.63
CA GLN A 23 -19.12 -6.02 -1.18
C GLN A 23 -20.42 -6.28 -0.42
N GLY A 24 -20.79 -5.34 0.47
CA GLY A 24 -21.81 -5.60 1.48
C GLY A 24 -21.35 -6.71 2.43
N GLN A 25 -22.07 -7.84 2.47
CA GLN A 25 -21.75 -9.01 3.32
C GLN A 25 -21.05 -10.13 2.55
N THR A 26 -20.85 -9.98 1.24
CA THR A 26 -20.30 -11.03 0.38
C THR A 26 -18.81 -10.79 0.18
N ALA A 27 -17.98 -11.79 0.46
CA ALA A 27 -16.56 -11.74 0.15
C ALA A 27 -16.36 -11.64 -1.38
N THR A 28 -15.52 -10.70 -1.83
CA THR A 28 -15.24 -10.57 -3.27
C THR A 28 -14.29 -11.66 -3.75
N GLY A 29 -13.51 -12.26 -2.86
CA GLY A 29 -12.43 -13.19 -3.20
C GLY A 29 -11.08 -12.49 -3.40
N PHE A 30 -11.03 -11.15 -3.29
CA PHE A 30 -9.77 -10.41 -3.19
C PHE A 30 -9.20 -10.53 -1.77
N ILE A 31 -7.92 -10.89 -1.70
CA ILE A 31 -7.16 -11.04 -0.46
C ILE A 31 -5.85 -10.24 -0.58
N GLU A 32 -5.47 -9.53 0.48
CA GLU A 32 -4.17 -8.86 0.58
C GLU A 32 -3.50 -9.23 1.90
N SER A 33 -2.50 -10.11 1.86
CA SER A 33 -1.68 -10.43 3.03
C SER A 33 -0.45 -9.55 3.08
N TRP A 34 0.03 -9.21 4.27
CA TRP A 34 1.22 -8.41 4.45
C TRP A 34 2.02 -8.81 5.69
N THR A 35 3.32 -8.48 5.66
CA THR A 35 4.23 -8.58 6.80
C THR A 35 5.13 -7.35 6.86
N GLN A 36 5.53 -6.96 8.05
CA GLN A 36 6.50 -5.91 8.31
C GLN A 36 7.63 -6.46 9.16
N HIS A 37 8.87 -6.19 8.75
CA HIS A 37 10.07 -6.55 9.47
C HIS A 37 11.00 -5.34 9.61
N ASP A 38 11.84 -5.34 10.63
CA ASP A 38 13.00 -4.46 10.76
C ASP A 38 14.23 -5.18 10.17
N PRO A 39 14.76 -4.73 9.01
CA PRO A 39 15.99 -5.29 8.45
C PRO A 39 17.27 -4.75 9.13
N GLY A 40 17.15 -3.83 10.09
CA GLY A 40 18.24 -3.18 10.81
C GLY A 40 18.08 -1.66 10.85
N ALA A 41 18.74 -1.05 11.83
CA ALA A 41 18.81 0.41 12.02
C ALA A 41 17.45 1.13 12.17
N GLY A 42 16.36 0.41 12.50
CA GLY A 42 15.03 1.00 12.68
C GLY A 42 14.26 1.20 11.37
N SER A 43 14.79 0.73 10.25
CA SER A 43 14.08 0.71 8.96
C SER A 43 12.88 -0.23 8.99
N ARG A 44 11.99 -0.11 8.01
CA ARG A 44 10.83 -1.02 7.88
C ARG A 44 10.77 -1.62 6.48
N LEU A 45 10.78 -2.94 6.41
CA LEU A 45 10.58 -3.69 5.19
C LEU A 45 9.18 -4.32 5.19
N THR A 46 8.30 -3.75 4.39
CA THR A 46 6.93 -4.20 4.22
C THR A 46 6.84 -5.09 2.97
N ARG A 47 6.25 -6.27 3.11
CA ARG A 47 5.96 -7.18 1.98
C ARG A 47 4.46 -7.44 1.90
N ILE A 48 3.89 -7.33 0.71
CA ILE A 48 2.45 -7.50 0.44
C ILE A 48 2.25 -8.53 -0.68
N ASP A 49 1.25 -9.40 -0.50
CA ASP A 49 0.76 -10.37 -1.48
C ASP A 49 -0.73 -10.12 -1.73
N GLN A 50 -1.06 -9.53 -2.87
CA GLN A 50 -2.43 -9.38 -3.34
C GLN A 50 -2.80 -10.56 -4.25
N ASP A 51 -3.88 -11.23 -3.91
CA ASP A 51 -4.48 -12.29 -4.70
C ASP A 51 -5.86 -11.88 -5.20
N ALA A 52 -5.95 -11.62 -6.51
CA ALA A 52 -7.18 -11.32 -7.21
C ALA A 52 -7.44 -12.38 -8.30
N ARG A 53 -6.93 -13.61 -8.16
CA ARG A 53 -7.05 -14.63 -9.21
C ARG A 53 -8.50 -14.98 -9.53
N GLN A 54 -9.35 -15.03 -8.51
CA GLN A 54 -10.76 -15.41 -8.65
C GLN A 54 -11.60 -14.31 -9.31
N THR A 55 -11.29 -13.03 -9.04
CA THR A 55 -12.07 -11.88 -9.53
C THR A 55 -11.50 -11.32 -10.83
N GLU A 56 -10.22 -10.98 -10.81
CA GLU A 56 -9.58 -10.18 -11.86
C GLU A 56 -8.55 -10.99 -12.67
N GLY A 57 -8.11 -12.15 -12.17
CA GLY A 57 -7.18 -13.04 -12.86
C GLY A 57 -5.73 -12.59 -12.78
N TRP A 58 -5.34 -11.94 -11.68
CA TRP A 58 -3.97 -11.53 -11.42
C TRP A 58 -3.56 -11.73 -9.96
N THR A 59 -2.25 -11.69 -9.74
CA THR A 59 -1.63 -11.61 -8.42
C THR A 59 -0.55 -10.54 -8.43
N ARG A 60 -0.33 -9.89 -7.30
CA ARG A 60 0.68 -8.85 -7.17
C ARG A 60 1.49 -9.04 -5.90
N LEU A 61 2.80 -8.99 -6.04
CA LEU A 61 3.74 -8.97 -4.93
C LEU A 61 4.35 -7.58 -4.86
N VAL A 62 4.45 -7.04 -3.64
CA VAL A 62 5.01 -5.72 -3.40
C VAL A 62 5.99 -5.80 -2.25
N GLU A 63 7.11 -5.09 -2.36
CA GLU A 63 8.07 -4.91 -1.28
C GLU A 63 8.43 -3.44 -1.18
N VAL A 64 8.30 -2.87 0.01
CA VAL A 64 8.54 -1.45 0.28
C VAL A 64 9.52 -1.33 1.43
N LEU A 65 10.63 -0.65 1.18
CA LEU A 65 11.60 -0.29 2.20
C LEU A 65 11.35 1.16 2.62
N GLN A 66 11.22 1.37 3.93
CA GLN A 66 11.14 2.68 4.54
C GLN A 66 12.34 2.90 5.45
N ASN A 67 12.86 4.13 5.48
CA ASN A 67 13.86 4.55 6.46
C ASN A 67 13.22 4.69 7.86
N PRO A 68 14.02 4.93 8.93
CA PRO A 68 13.51 5.12 10.29
C PRO A 68 12.53 6.29 10.43
N GLU A 69 12.66 7.32 9.59
CA GLU A 69 11.77 8.48 9.52
C GLU A 69 10.41 8.16 8.86
N GLY A 70 10.32 7.01 8.18
CA GLY A 70 9.13 6.51 7.51
C GLY A 70 9.02 6.88 6.02
N ASP A 71 10.02 7.56 5.45
CA ASP A 71 10.09 7.85 4.03
C ASP A 71 10.35 6.58 3.23
N ILE A 72 9.79 6.53 2.03
CA ILE A 72 9.92 5.36 1.15
C ILE A 72 11.20 5.51 0.34
N GLU A 73 12.15 4.60 0.56
CA GLU A 73 13.44 4.57 -0.18
C GLU A 73 13.36 3.68 -1.42
N ARG A 74 12.60 2.58 -1.32
CA ARG A 74 12.47 1.60 -2.41
C ARG A 74 11.10 0.98 -2.44
N CYS A 75 10.54 0.80 -3.63
CA CYS A 75 9.32 0.05 -3.85
C CYS A 75 9.54 -0.92 -5.02
N LYS A 76 9.21 -2.19 -4.84
CA LYS A 76 9.27 -3.20 -5.89
C LYS A 76 7.88 -3.78 -6.06
N ILE A 77 7.43 -3.91 -7.31
CA ILE A 77 6.11 -4.43 -7.65
C ILE A 77 6.30 -5.52 -8.70
N GLN A 78 5.69 -6.68 -8.51
CA GLN A 78 5.54 -7.68 -9.56
C GLN A 78 4.07 -8.05 -9.71
N THR A 79 3.54 -7.91 -10.91
CA THR A 79 2.19 -8.35 -11.28
C THR A 79 2.26 -9.52 -12.23
N ASN A 80 1.51 -10.59 -11.93
CA ASN A 80 1.37 -11.75 -12.81
C ASN A 80 -0.09 -11.94 -13.18
N HIS A 81 -0.39 -12.13 -14.47
CA HIS A 81 -1.74 -12.45 -14.97
C HIS A 81 -1.86 -13.92 -15.38
N SER A 82 -2.94 -14.57 -14.95
CA SER A 82 -3.24 -15.95 -15.32
C SER A 82 -4.12 -16.07 -16.56
N LYS A 83 -4.95 -15.06 -16.87
CA LYS A 83 -5.89 -15.09 -17.99
C LYS A 83 -5.17 -15.14 -19.36
N PRO A 84 -5.57 -16.04 -20.29
CA PRO A 84 -4.98 -16.10 -21.63
C PRO A 84 -5.06 -14.81 -22.44
N SER A 85 -6.12 -14.03 -22.26
CA SER A 85 -6.36 -12.75 -22.93
C SER A 85 -5.64 -11.55 -22.29
N ALA A 86 -4.84 -11.77 -21.24
CA ALA A 86 -4.12 -10.67 -20.59
C ALA A 86 -3.06 -10.09 -21.54
N ARG A 87 -2.98 -8.75 -21.56
CA ARG A 87 -2.04 -8.01 -22.44
C ARG A 87 -0.56 -8.25 -22.11
N PHE A 88 -0.27 -8.67 -20.87
CA PHE A 88 1.05 -9.13 -20.44
C PHE A 88 0.89 -10.29 -19.46
N ARG A 89 1.91 -11.14 -19.34
CA ARG A 89 1.91 -12.26 -18.39
C ARG A 89 2.58 -11.89 -17.08
N MET A 90 3.70 -11.17 -17.17
CA MET A 90 4.45 -10.69 -16.03
C MET A 90 4.93 -9.27 -16.28
N MET A 91 4.77 -8.42 -15.28
CA MET A 91 5.39 -7.10 -15.22
C MET A 91 6.08 -6.93 -13.87
N LYS A 92 7.31 -6.43 -13.88
CA LYS A 92 8.05 -6.01 -12.70
C LYS A 92 8.35 -4.52 -12.82
N THR A 93 8.22 -3.80 -11.72
CA THR A 93 8.64 -2.41 -11.63
C THR A 93 9.39 -2.19 -10.32
N ASP A 94 10.62 -1.69 -10.43
CA ASP A 94 11.49 -1.34 -9.32
C ASP A 94 11.61 0.19 -9.28
N TYR A 95 11.24 0.81 -8.17
CA TYR A 95 11.39 2.24 -7.89
C TYR A 95 12.45 2.42 -6.81
N SER A 96 13.44 3.25 -7.07
CA SER A 96 14.41 3.73 -6.08
C SER A 96 14.26 5.25 -5.95
N PHE A 97 13.90 5.70 -4.76
CA PHE A 97 13.66 7.11 -4.46
C PHE A 97 14.97 7.73 -4.00
N LEU A 98 15.42 8.74 -4.74
CA LEU A 98 16.68 9.45 -4.53
C LEU A 98 16.38 10.93 -4.34
N ASP A 99 17.40 11.69 -3.94
CA ASP A 99 17.26 13.14 -3.82
C ASP A 99 17.01 13.75 -5.21
N GLY A 100 15.86 14.41 -5.37
CA GLY A 100 15.45 15.09 -6.60
C GLY A 100 14.84 14.21 -7.71
N TYR A 101 14.87 12.88 -7.62
CA TYR A 101 14.30 12.01 -8.66
C TYR A 101 14.00 10.58 -8.20
N VAL A 102 13.19 9.86 -9.00
CA VAL A 102 12.92 8.42 -8.85
C VAL A 102 13.51 7.68 -10.04
N GLN A 103 14.39 6.71 -9.77
CA GLN A 103 14.84 5.75 -10.78
C GLN A 103 13.85 4.61 -10.88
N VAL A 104 13.42 4.32 -12.10
CA VAL A 104 12.41 3.29 -12.37
C VAL A 104 12.93 2.29 -13.39
N GLY A 105 13.06 1.04 -12.99
CA GLY A 105 13.25 -0.09 -13.89
C GLY A 105 11.92 -0.80 -14.09
N ARG A 106 11.46 -0.97 -15.33
CA ARG A 106 10.23 -1.71 -15.64
C ARG A 106 10.52 -2.82 -16.63
N THR A 107 10.22 -4.06 -16.25
CA THR A 107 10.34 -5.24 -17.11
C THR A 107 8.96 -5.79 -17.46
N ILE A 108 8.61 -5.88 -18.74
CA ILE A 108 7.35 -6.50 -19.21
C ILE A 108 7.69 -7.67 -20.12
N ASN A 109 7.25 -8.88 -19.76
CA ASN A 109 7.54 -10.11 -20.51
C ASN A 109 9.02 -10.31 -20.89
N GLY A 110 9.95 -9.80 -20.08
CA GLY A 110 11.41 -9.92 -20.28
C GLY A 110 12.09 -8.68 -20.88
N GLU A 111 11.34 -7.76 -21.48
CA GLU A 111 11.88 -6.51 -22.01
C GLU A 111 11.93 -5.45 -20.92
N THR A 112 13.10 -4.83 -20.72
CA THR A 112 13.33 -3.86 -19.63
C THR A 112 13.49 -2.44 -20.16
N GLN A 113 12.81 -1.50 -19.52
CA GLN A 113 12.86 -0.07 -19.75
C GLN A 113 13.34 0.63 -18.48
N TYR A 114 14.07 1.73 -18.66
CA TYR A 114 14.56 2.56 -17.56
C TYR A 114 14.06 3.99 -17.72
N HIS A 115 13.59 4.56 -16.62
CA HIS A 115 13.08 5.92 -16.57
C HIS A 115 13.67 6.63 -15.36
N GLU A 116 13.89 7.93 -15.49
CA GLU A 116 14.14 8.82 -14.36
C GLU A 116 13.01 9.84 -14.35
N ILE A 117 12.33 9.95 -13.22
CA ILE A 117 11.20 10.86 -13.05
C ILE A 117 11.61 11.88 -12.01
N GLU A 118 11.63 13.17 -12.39
CA GLU A 118 11.93 14.26 -11.47
C GLU A 118 10.99 14.22 -10.26
N LEU A 119 11.56 14.34 -9.07
CA LEU A 119 10.86 14.30 -7.80
C LEU A 119 11.12 15.62 -7.07
N PRO A 120 10.16 16.56 -7.11
CA PRO A 120 10.31 17.84 -6.42
C PRO A 120 10.56 17.64 -4.91
N PRO A 121 11.21 18.60 -4.24
CA PRO A 121 11.38 18.56 -2.78
C PRO A 121 10.05 18.38 -2.04
N ASN A 122 10.08 17.73 -0.88
CA ASN A 122 8.91 17.45 -0.05
C ASN A 122 7.82 16.59 -0.74
N SER A 123 8.19 15.83 -1.78
CA SER A 123 7.26 14.91 -2.42
C SER A 123 6.84 13.78 -1.47
N ALA A 124 5.55 13.46 -1.46
CA ALA A 124 5.06 12.24 -0.81
C ALA A 124 4.95 11.10 -1.83
N VAL A 125 5.10 9.86 -1.39
CA VAL A 125 4.91 8.67 -2.24
C VAL A 125 3.57 8.02 -1.91
N ARG A 126 2.66 7.96 -2.89
CA ARG A 126 1.30 7.48 -2.69
C ARG A 126 1.18 5.98 -3.00
N LEU A 127 1.12 5.18 -1.94
CA LEU A 127 0.94 3.71 -2.02
C LEU A 127 -0.45 3.22 -1.59
N ILE A 128 -1.48 4.08 -1.64
CA ILE A 128 -2.84 3.82 -1.12
C ILE A 128 -3.63 2.73 -1.86
N ASP A 129 -3.08 2.19 -2.95
CA ASP A 129 -3.60 0.99 -3.63
C ASP A 129 -3.35 -0.28 -2.81
N TYR A 130 -2.55 -0.17 -1.76
CA TYR A 130 -2.29 -1.20 -0.77
C TYR A 130 -2.91 -0.79 0.56
N SER A 131 -3.73 -1.66 1.14
CA SER A 131 -4.60 -1.31 2.27
C SER A 131 -3.79 -0.83 3.46
N LEU A 132 -2.66 -1.48 3.76
CA LEU A 132 -1.76 -1.11 4.87
C LEU A 132 -1.26 0.36 4.80
N PHE A 133 -1.03 0.89 3.60
CA PHE A 133 -0.43 2.22 3.41
C PHE A 133 -1.42 3.38 3.60
N TRP A 134 -2.70 3.11 3.84
CA TRP A 134 -3.64 4.14 4.28
C TRP A 134 -3.24 4.78 5.61
N GLY A 135 -2.65 4.00 6.53
CA GLY A 135 -2.18 4.53 7.80
C GLY A 135 -1.07 5.55 7.65
N LEU A 136 -0.10 5.28 6.77
CA LEU A 136 0.95 6.23 6.43
C LEU A 136 0.38 7.50 5.79
N ALA A 137 -0.51 7.35 4.81
CA ALA A 137 -1.10 8.49 4.10
C ALA A 137 -1.92 9.40 5.04
N LEU A 138 -2.66 8.83 5.99
CA LEU A 138 -3.42 9.61 6.98
C LEU A 138 -2.50 10.33 7.96
N ARG A 139 -1.47 9.67 8.49
CA ARG A 139 -0.49 10.34 9.38
C ARG A 139 0.22 11.50 8.67
N GLN A 140 0.64 11.30 7.43
CA GLN A 140 1.23 12.37 6.63
C GLN A 140 0.25 13.51 6.38
N ALA A 141 -1.05 13.21 6.20
CA ALA A 141 -2.08 14.23 6.04
C ALA A 141 -2.29 15.04 7.32
N GLU A 142 -2.20 14.42 8.49
CA GLU A 142 -2.30 15.12 9.79
C GLU A 142 -1.10 16.01 10.08
N GLN A 143 0.08 15.60 9.63
CA GLN A 143 1.33 16.36 9.80
C GLN A 143 1.53 17.42 8.70
N ALA A 144 0.61 17.50 7.74
CA ALA A 144 0.75 18.40 6.61
C ALA A 144 0.36 19.84 6.96
N ASP A 145 1.34 20.73 6.99
CA ASP A 145 1.10 22.19 7.09
C ASP A 145 0.52 22.79 5.80
N VAL A 146 0.65 22.07 4.67
CA VAL A 146 0.19 22.51 3.35
C VAL A 146 -0.86 21.55 2.79
N ALA A 147 -1.95 22.12 2.27
CA ALA A 147 -3.07 21.36 1.71
C ALA A 147 -2.68 20.58 0.44
N GLU A 148 -1.76 21.13 -0.36
CA GLU A 148 -1.26 20.52 -1.58
C GLU A 148 0.26 20.34 -1.51
N ARG A 149 0.74 19.21 -2.03
CA ARG A 149 2.17 18.94 -2.19
C ARG A 149 2.41 18.10 -3.45
N PRO A 150 3.64 18.06 -3.95
CA PRO A 150 4.02 17.07 -4.96
C PRO A 150 3.78 15.65 -4.43
N VAL A 151 3.14 14.80 -5.23
CA VAL A 151 2.88 13.41 -4.89
C VAL A 151 3.32 12.52 -6.04
N PHE A 152 4.26 11.62 -5.78
CA PHE A 152 4.60 10.56 -6.71
C PHE A 152 3.58 9.43 -6.62
N VAL A 153 3.01 9.05 -7.76
CA VAL A 153 2.08 7.94 -7.90
C VAL A 153 2.73 6.88 -8.80
N PRO A 154 3.12 5.71 -8.24
CA PRO A 154 3.59 4.61 -9.06
C PRO A 154 2.43 4.02 -9.86
N PHE A 155 2.69 3.70 -11.12
CA PHE A 155 1.70 3.06 -12.00
C PHE A 155 2.05 1.61 -12.26
N ASN A 156 1.12 0.75 -11.89
CA ASN A 156 1.18 -0.67 -12.22
C ASN A 156 0.36 -0.96 -13.49
N ARG A 157 0.70 -0.29 -14.58
CA ARG A 157 0.06 -0.44 -15.90
C ARG A 157 1.10 -0.52 -17.00
N HIS A 158 0.88 -1.44 -17.95
CA HIS A 158 1.75 -1.65 -19.11
C HIS A 158 1.58 -0.56 -20.19
N ASP A 159 0.43 0.13 -20.21
CA ASP A 159 0.03 1.08 -21.25
C ASP A 159 0.21 2.55 -20.84
N MET A 160 0.96 2.81 -19.78
CA MET A 160 1.25 4.15 -19.27
C MET A 160 2.74 4.27 -18.94
N GLU A 161 3.24 5.47 -18.66
CA GLU A 161 4.52 5.64 -17.96
C GLU A 161 4.49 4.91 -16.61
N PRO A 162 5.64 4.50 -16.05
CA PRO A 162 5.65 3.69 -14.83
C PRO A 162 5.32 4.52 -13.57
N GLY A 163 5.20 5.83 -13.68
CA GLY A 163 4.71 6.68 -12.61
C GLY A 163 4.56 8.12 -13.08
N MET A 164 4.04 8.96 -12.21
CA MET A 164 4.06 10.41 -12.42
C MET A 164 4.12 11.14 -11.09
N VAL A 165 4.62 12.37 -11.13
CA VAL A 165 4.41 13.35 -10.07
C VAL A 165 3.20 14.20 -10.44
N SER A 166 2.24 14.32 -9.53
CA SER A 166 1.15 15.28 -9.65
C SER A 166 1.12 16.18 -8.43
N ILE A 167 0.65 17.42 -8.59
CA ILE A 167 0.22 18.21 -7.44
C ILE A 167 -1.05 17.54 -6.92
N GLY A 168 -0.98 17.01 -5.70
CA GLY A 168 -2.03 16.23 -5.12
C GLY A 168 -2.27 16.64 -3.68
N THR A 169 -3.49 16.41 -3.24
CA THR A 169 -3.83 16.43 -1.82
C THR A 169 -3.63 15.02 -1.26
N LEU A 170 -2.96 14.91 -0.12
CA LEU A 170 -3.10 13.72 0.72
C LEU A 170 -4.58 13.56 1.10
N PRO A 171 -5.03 12.38 1.57
CA PRO A 171 -6.43 12.21 1.95
C PRO A 171 -6.88 13.31 2.92
N GLN A 172 -7.80 14.17 2.48
CA GLN A 172 -8.31 15.26 3.30
C GLN A 172 -9.24 14.69 4.38
N ILE A 173 -8.87 14.87 5.64
CA ILE A 173 -9.61 14.37 6.80
C ILE A 173 -10.71 15.38 7.15
N THR A 174 -11.96 14.93 7.16
CA THR A 174 -13.13 15.75 7.48
C THR A 174 -13.69 15.49 8.87
N ASP A 175 -13.38 14.33 9.46
CA ASP A 175 -13.79 13.95 10.80
C ASP A 175 -12.79 12.95 11.38
N LYS A 176 -12.55 13.06 12.69
CA LYS A 176 -11.63 12.22 13.45
C LYS A 176 -12.23 11.93 14.83
N SER A 177 -12.36 10.65 15.17
CA SER A 177 -12.88 10.22 16.45
C SER A 177 -12.12 8.99 16.95
N THR A 178 -12.23 8.68 18.24
CA THR A 178 -11.77 7.40 18.81
C THR A 178 -12.99 6.54 19.10
N GLU A 179 -12.93 5.26 18.76
CA GLU A 179 -13.99 4.30 19.06
C GLU A 179 -13.45 2.88 19.24
N ILE A 180 -14.25 2.02 19.85
CA ILE A 180 -13.95 0.59 19.96
C ILE A 180 -14.56 -0.13 18.76
N ILE A 181 -13.76 -0.91 18.04
CA ILE A 181 -14.18 -1.69 16.88
C ILE A 181 -13.88 -3.18 17.08
N GLY A 182 -14.84 -4.03 16.71
CA GLY A 182 -14.67 -5.47 16.63
C GLY A 182 -13.98 -5.88 15.33
N VAL A 183 -12.77 -6.45 15.41
CA VAL A 183 -11.99 -6.94 14.27
C VAL A 183 -11.33 -8.27 14.63
N ALA A 184 -11.45 -9.27 13.75
CA ALA A 184 -10.92 -10.63 13.97
C ALA A 184 -11.30 -11.25 15.34
N GLY A 185 -12.52 -10.98 15.84
CA GLY A 185 -13.01 -11.50 17.11
C GLY A 185 -12.43 -10.82 18.35
N ARG A 186 -11.73 -9.67 18.19
CA ARG A 186 -11.22 -8.84 19.29
C ARG A 186 -11.85 -7.46 19.23
N GLU A 187 -12.00 -6.84 20.39
CA GLU A 187 -12.32 -5.42 20.51
C GLU A 187 -11.03 -4.64 20.65
N LEU A 188 -10.84 -3.63 19.79
CA LEU A 188 -9.66 -2.78 19.77
C LEU A 188 -10.11 -1.32 19.81
N GLU A 189 -9.43 -0.51 20.62
CA GLU A 189 -9.50 0.94 20.48
C GLU A 189 -8.87 1.35 19.15
N ALA A 190 -9.57 2.18 18.39
CA ALA A 190 -9.14 2.62 17.08
C ALA A 190 -9.43 4.09 16.87
N THR A 191 -8.55 4.76 16.14
CA THR A 191 -8.81 6.09 15.61
C THR A 191 -9.55 5.96 14.29
N ARG A 192 -10.79 6.46 14.25
CA ARG A 192 -11.62 6.53 13.06
C ARG A 192 -11.38 7.85 12.33
N TYR A 193 -11.08 7.74 11.04
CA TYR A 193 -10.93 8.84 10.11
C TYR A 193 -12.05 8.80 9.07
N VAL A 194 -12.66 9.94 8.79
CA VAL A 194 -13.49 10.15 7.60
C VAL A 194 -12.75 11.09 6.67
N THR A 195 -12.69 10.72 5.39
CA THR A 195 -12.05 11.52 4.36
C THR A 195 -13.07 12.20 3.47
N LEU A 196 -12.70 13.32 2.84
CA LEU A 196 -13.55 14.02 1.86
C LEU A 196 -13.96 13.11 0.69
N GLY A 197 -13.08 12.17 0.31
CA GLY A 197 -13.36 11.10 -0.65
C GLY A 197 -14.35 10.04 -0.17
N LYS A 198 -15.02 10.28 0.96
CA LYS A 198 -16.00 9.42 1.61
C LYS A 198 -15.48 8.01 1.91
N ARG A 199 -14.22 7.91 2.32
CA ARG A 199 -13.70 6.70 2.96
C ARG A 199 -13.75 6.87 4.46
N VAL A 200 -14.16 5.80 5.15
CA VAL A 200 -14.07 5.69 6.60
C VAL A 200 -13.03 4.63 6.93
N ILE A 201 -12.01 5.01 7.69
CA ILE A 201 -10.83 4.19 7.95
C ILE A 201 -10.60 4.14 9.44
N TRP A 202 -10.43 2.95 9.98
CA TRP A 202 -10.08 2.72 11.38
C TRP A 202 -8.63 2.31 11.48
N LEU A 203 -7.83 3.03 12.24
CA LEU A 203 -6.44 2.71 12.51
C LEU A 203 -6.28 2.29 13.96
N ASP A 204 -5.45 1.29 14.22
CA ASP A 204 -4.99 1.02 15.59
C ASP A 204 -3.91 2.02 16.04
N ASN A 205 -3.38 1.84 17.25
CA ASN A 205 -2.36 2.70 17.83
C ASN A 205 -1.01 2.67 17.10
N TRP A 206 -0.78 1.67 16.25
CA TRP A 206 0.41 1.56 15.38
C TRP A 206 0.16 2.18 13.99
N GLY A 207 -1.06 2.66 13.77
CA GLY A 207 -1.56 3.16 12.50
C GLY A 207 -1.72 2.09 11.43
N VAL A 208 -1.96 0.84 11.84
CA VAL A 208 -2.37 -0.25 10.94
C VAL A 208 -3.86 -0.11 10.69
N PRO A 209 -4.31 -0.04 9.42
CA PRO A 209 -5.73 -0.02 9.11
C PRO A 209 -6.40 -1.33 9.53
N LEU A 210 -7.36 -1.24 10.45
CA LEU A 210 -8.17 -2.37 10.90
C LEU A 210 -9.36 -2.60 9.96
N ARG A 211 -9.92 -1.51 9.42
CA ARG A 211 -11.04 -1.53 8.48
C ARG A 211 -10.99 -0.30 7.57
N ILE A 212 -11.35 -0.49 6.30
CA ILE A 212 -11.50 0.58 5.31
C ILE A 212 -12.85 0.39 4.63
N ASN A 213 -13.76 1.34 4.80
CA ASN A 213 -15.05 1.35 4.12
C ASN A 213 -15.07 2.44 3.05
N GLN A 214 -15.40 2.06 1.82
CA GLN A 214 -15.73 3.00 0.76
C GLN A 214 -17.25 3.20 0.76
N THR A 215 -17.72 4.40 1.11
CA THR A 215 -19.18 4.63 1.16
C THR A 215 -19.79 4.60 -0.24
N THR A 216 -19.01 4.94 -1.26
CA THR A 216 -19.37 4.76 -2.68
C THR A 216 -19.07 3.33 -3.09
N GLY A 217 -20.11 2.54 -3.39
CA GLY A 217 -19.95 1.16 -3.90
C GLY A 217 -20.05 0.05 -2.85
N ARG A 218 -20.22 0.38 -1.56
CA ARG A 218 -20.37 -0.59 -0.44
C ARG A 218 -19.23 -1.60 -0.34
N LEU A 219 -18.03 -1.20 -0.77
CA LEU A 219 -16.82 -2.00 -0.60
C LEU A 219 -16.25 -1.77 0.80
N SER A 220 -15.87 -2.86 1.46
CA SER A 220 -15.14 -2.82 2.71
C SER A 220 -13.95 -3.75 2.66
N THR A 221 -12.83 -3.31 3.21
CA THR A 221 -11.65 -4.12 3.43
C THR A 221 -11.45 -4.24 4.93
N VAL A 222 -11.41 -5.48 5.45
CA VAL A 222 -11.34 -5.77 6.89
C VAL A 222 -10.09 -6.57 7.17
N LEU A 223 -9.39 -6.24 8.24
CA LEU A 223 -8.19 -6.95 8.69
C LEU A 223 -8.57 -8.24 9.43
N HIS A 224 -7.89 -9.32 9.09
CA HIS A 224 -7.95 -10.64 9.72
C HIS A 224 -6.52 -11.11 10.04
N ASP A 225 -6.41 -12.14 10.88
CA ASP A 225 -5.14 -12.77 11.28
C ASP A 225 -4.07 -11.77 11.72
N TYR A 226 -4.49 -10.72 12.45
CA TYR A 226 -3.61 -9.64 12.85
C TYR A 226 -2.70 -10.05 14.01
N ALA A 227 -1.40 -9.91 13.80
CA ALA A 227 -0.36 -10.09 14.80
C ALA A 227 0.58 -8.89 14.82
N HIS A 228 0.93 -8.44 16.02
CA HIS A 228 1.91 -7.38 16.27
C HIS A 228 2.76 -7.81 17.47
N ARG A 229 4.07 -7.61 17.40
CA ARG A 229 5.02 -7.90 18.48
C ARG A 229 5.26 -6.69 19.38
#